data_AF-A0A5C5TW26-F1
#
_entry.id   AF-A0A5C5TW26-F1
#
_cell.length_a   1.000
_cell.length_b   1.000
_cell.length_c   1.000
_cell.angle_alpha   90.00
_cell.angle_beta   90.00
_cell.angle_gamma   90.00
#
_symmetry.space_group_name_H-M   'P 1'
#
loop_
_entity.id
_entity.type
_entity.pdbx_description
1 polymer ?
#
loop_
_entity_poly.entity_id
_entity_poly.type
_entity_poly.pdbx_seq_one_letter_code
_entity_poly.pdbx_strand_id
1 'polypeptide(L)'
;MDAGRQRAFAIKALLDDVHAAQFEFTACKTMYGGKAIAAGDRLFVFADGPGGGPGLVAMGTVTWAGPLPRTPGVARQTPRVSVRVRRDALVRRPLGRETLRRFCDWEDGRPETELNFKFYRQATHKIAGLSDATARFLRRRF
;
A
#
# COMPACT_ATOMS: atom_id res chain seq x y z
N MET A 1 -21.35 -12.41 5.97
CA MET A 1 -20.25 -12.42 6.95
C MET A 1 -19.00 -12.83 6.19
N ASP A 2 -18.12 -11.89 5.92
CA ASP A 2 -16.97 -12.05 5.00
C ASP A 2 -15.74 -12.57 5.77
N ALA A 3 -15.95 -13.61 6.57
CA ALA A 3 -14.93 -14.22 7.41
C ALA A 3 -14.05 -15.12 6.53
N GLY A 4 -12.81 -14.69 6.24
CA GLY A 4 -11.76 -15.60 5.79
C GLY A 4 -10.89 -15.14 4.62
N ARG A 5 -11.21 -14.05 3.92
CA ARG A 5 -10.32 -13.56 2.85
C ARG A 5 -9.40 -12.46 3.39
N GLN A 6 -8.14 -12.81 3.60
CA GLN A 6 -7.08 -11.82 3.85
C GLN A 6 -7.07 -10.80 2.72
N ARG A 7 -7.39 -9.53 3.03
CA ARG A 7 -7.37 -8.46 2.02
C ARG A 7 -5.95 -7.95 1.88
N ALA A 8 -5.68 -7.37 0.73
CA ALA A 8 -4.38 -6.84 0.39
C ALA A 8 -4.46 -5.34 0.18
N PHE A 9 -3.52 -4.64 0.79
CA PHE A 9 -3.34 -3.22 0.68
C PHE A 9 -1.91 -2.92 0.31
N ALA A 10 -1.66 -1.71 -0.16
CA ALA A 10 -0.30 -1.23 -0.32
C ALA A 10 -0.20 0.23 0.13
N ILE A 11 0.97 0.60 0.61
CA ILE A 11 1.32 1.96 0.99
C ILE A 11 2.60 2.37 0.26
N LYS A 12 2.63 3.60 -0.22
CA LYS A 12 3.87 4.27 -0.63
C LYS A 12 4.27 5.28 0.43
N ALA A 13 5.44 5.13 1.03
CA ALA A 13 5.90 5.96 2.15
C ALA A 13 7.40 6.21 2.08
N LEU A 14 7.83 7.34 2.65
CA LEU A 14 9.23 7.50 3.04
C LEU A 14 9.49 6.58 4.23
N LEU A 15 10.65 5.92 4.21
CA LEU A 15 11.05 4.98 5.25
C LEU A 15 12.44 5.37 5.74
N ASP A 16 12.62 5.39 7.06
CA ASP A 16 13.93 5.62 7.68
C ASP A 16 14.79 4.34 7.61
N ASP A 17 14.17 3.18 7.84
CA ASP A 17 14.79 1.86 7.73
C ASP A 17 13.87 0.89 6.97
N VAL A 18 14.36 0.38 5.84
CA VAL A 18 13.65 -0.61 5.02
C VAL A 18 13.70 -2.03 5.62
N HIS A 19 14.63 -2.29 6.53
CA HIS A 19 14.85 -3.60 7.15
C HIS A 19 14.12 -3.77 8.48
N ALA A 20 13.47 -2.72 8.98
CA ALA A 20 12.72 -2.71 10.23
C ALA A 20 11.83 -3.95 10.37
N ALA A 21 11.86 -4.58 11.55
CA ALA A 21 11.03 -5.74 11.84
C ALA A 21 9.53 -5.39 11.93
N GLN A 22 9.24 -4.12 12.25
CA GLN A 22 7.89 -3.57 12.31
C GLN A 22 7.88 -2.19 11.66
N PHE A 23 6.84 -1.91 10.89
CA PHE A 23 6.54 -0.58 10.37
C PHE A 23 5.37 0.03 11.15
N GLU A 24 5.45 1.31 11.44
CA GLU A 24 4.35 2.11 11.98
C GLU A 24 4.06 3.26 11.02
N PHE A 25 2.81 3.33 10.57
CA PHE A 25 2.35 4.36 9.66
C PHE A 25 1.19 5.10 10.31
N THR A 26 1.37 6.38 10.60
CA THR A 26 0.41 7.17 11.38
C THR A 26 -0.45 8.04 10.48
N ALA A 27 -1.75 8.13 10.80
CA ALA A 27 -2.71 9.04 10.17
C ALA A 27 -2.70 9.02 8.62
N CYS A 28 -2.44 7.86 8.01
CA CYS A 28 -2.30 7.72 6.57
C CYS A 28 -3.62 7.98 5.87
N LYS A 29 -3.60 8.89 4.89
CA LYS A 29 -4.74 9.06 3.98
C LYS A 29 -5.02 7.73 3.27
N THR A 30 -6.28 7.46 2.98
CA THR A 30 -6.70 6.23 2.32
C THR A 30 -7.35 6.50 0.98
N MET A 31 -7.29 5.53 0.08
CA MET A 31 -7.96 5.55 -1.23
C MET A 31 -8.30 4.14 -1.67
N TYR A 32 -9.17 3.99 -2.67
CA TYR A 32 -9.53 2.69 -3.24
C TYR A 32 -9.84 1.62 -2.18
N GLY A 33 -10.75 1.94 -1.25
CA GLY A 33 -11.11 1.02 -0.16
C GLY A 33 -10.08 0.90 0.97
N GLY A 34 -8.95 1.62 0.92
CA GLY A 34 -7.88 1.57 1.92
C GLY A 34 -8.32 1.82 3.37
N LYS A 35 -9.46 2.51 3.58
CA LYS A 35 -10.09 2.71 4.89
C LYS A 35 -10.55 1.42 5.58
N ALA A 36 -10.66 0.32 4.83
CA ALA A 36 -11.14 -0.97 5.32
C ALA A 36 -9.99 -1.89 5.79
N ILE A 37 -8.75 -1.41 5.83
CA ILE A 37 -7.61 -2.16 6.34
C ILE A 37 -7.80 -2.50 7.81
N ALA A 38 -7.54 -3.75 8.18
CA ALA A 38 -7.72 -4.27 9.52
C ALA A 38 -6.54 -5.17 9.94
N ALA A 39 -6.48 -5.54 11.22
CA ALA A 39 -5.53 -6.55 11.68
C ALA A 39 -5.76 -7.89 10.95
N GLY A 40 -4.66 -8.57 10.59
CA GLY A 40 -4.66 -9.80 9.79
C GLY A 40 -4.54 -9.58 8.28
N ASP A 41 -4.80 -8.36 7.79
CA ASP A 41 -4.62 -8.03 6.38
C ASP A 41 -3.14 -7.96 5.98
N ARG A 42 -2.89 -8.09 4.68
CA ARG A 42 -1.55 -7.96 4.11
C ARG A 42 -1.30 -6.54 3.62
N LEU A 43 -0.15 -5.97 3.99
CA LEU A 43 0.32 -4.69 3.47
C LEU A 43 1.62 -4.88 2.68
N PHE A 44 1.64 -4.38 1.45
CA PHE A 44 2.86 -4.22 0.66
C PHE A 44 3.39 -2.80 0.82
N VAL A 45 4.68 -2.67 1.13
CA VAL A 45 5.33 -1.39 1.40
C VAL A 45 6.18 -0.99 0.20
N PHE A 46 5.88 0.16 -0.36
CA PHE A 46 6.68 0.83 -1.39
C PHE A 46 7.45 1.98 -0.75
N ALA A 47 8.78 1.94 -0.81
CA ALA A 47 9.64 3.03 -0.42
C ALA A 47 9.59 4.15 -1.47
N ASP A 48 9.30 5.36 -1.01
CA ASP A 48 9.41 6.59 -1.80
C ASP A 48 10.81 7.19 -1.69
N GLY A 49 11.15 8.11 -2.59
CA GLY A 49 12.44 8.78 -2.61
C GLY A 49 12.69 9.51 -3.94
N PRO A 50 13.86 10.15 -4.11
CA PRO A 50 14.25 10.79 -5.36
C PRO A 50 14.07 9.85 -6.55
N GLY A 51 13.56 10.37 -7.68
CA GLY A 51 13.26 9.56 -8.86
C GLY A 51 12.10 8.56 -8.72
N GLY A 52 11.35 8.59 -7.60
CA GLY A 52 10.25 7.67 -7.31
C GLY A 52 10.61 6.52 -6.37
N GLY A 53 11.83 6.55 -5.81
CA GLY A 53 12.31 5.64 -4.77
C GLY A 53 12.58 4.20 -5.24
N PRO A 54 13.07 3.34 -4.33
CA PRO A 54 13.33 1.92 -4.61
C PRO A 54 12.08 1.15 -5.04
N GLY A 55 10.88 1.67 -4.76
CA GLY A 55 9.62 1.00 -5.05
C GLY A 55 9.32 -0.07 -4.00
N LEU A 56 8.79 -1.22 -4.42
CA LEU A 56 8.43 -2.31 -3.51
C LEU A 56 9.65 -2.78 -2.71
N VAL A 57 9.57 -2.73 -1.38
CA VAL A 57 10.67 -3.13 -0.47
C VAL A 57 10.30 -4.23 0.51
N ALA A 58 9.05 -4.26 0.96
CA ALA A 58 8.63 -5.19 2.00
C ALA A 58 7.17 -5.66 1.83
N MET A 59 6.87 -6.79 2.45
CA MET A 59 5.52 -7.26 2.72
C MET A 59 5.40 -7.53 4.21
N GLY A 60 4.24 -7.23 4.79
CA GLY A 60 3.95 -7.58 6.16
C GLY A 60 2.47 -7.83 6.44
N THR A 61 2.22 -8.34 7.63
CA THR A 61 0.88 -8.55 8.18
C THR A 61 0.56 -7.39 9.11
N VAL A 62 -0.59 -6.77 8.89
CA VAL A 62 -1.12 -5.71 9.75
C VAL A 62 -1.44 -6.33 11.11
N THR A 63 -0.78 -5.87 12.16
CA THR A 63 -1.02 -6.35 13.53
C THR A 63 -2.03 -5.48 14.27
N TRP A 64 -2.17 -4.22 13.86
CA TRP A 64 -3.14 -3.28 14.40
C TRP A 64 -3.53 -2.24 13.35
N ALA A 65 -4.79 -1.82 13.36
CA ALA A 65 -5.31 -0.74 12.53
C ALA A 65 -6.29 0.11 13.35
N GLY A 66 -6.06 1.43 13.35
CA GLY A 66 -6.91 2.41 14.03
C GLY A 66 -7.42 3.45 13.05
N PRO A 67 -8.70 3.44 12.65
CA PRO A 67 -9.27 4.53 11.87
C PRO A 67 -9.32 5.81 12.71
N LEU A 68 -8.96 6.94 12.12
CA LEU A 68 -9.01 8.24 12.79
C LEU A 68 -10.38 8.89 12.60
N PRO A 69 -10.89 9.58 13.63
CA PRO A 69 -12.14 10.34 13.51
C PRO A 69 -12.01 11.45 12.46
N ARG A 70 -13.17 11.89 11.96
CA ARG A 70 -13.23 13.08 11.10
C ARG A 70 -13.04 14.32 11.96
N THR A 71 -12.34 15.31 11.43
CA THR A 71 -12.17 16.62 12.05
C THR A 71 -13.52 17.36 12.00
N PRO A 72 -14.06 17.81 13.14
CA PRO A 72 -15.27 18.63 13.18
C PRO A 72 -15.13 19.87 12.29
N GLY A 73 -16.19 20.27 11.59
CA GLY A 73 -16.19 21.44 10.71
C GLY A 73 -15.56 21.22 9.33
N VAL A 74 -14.95 20.06 9.05
CA VAL A 74 -14.38 19.76 7.72
C VAL A 74 -15.38 18.98 6.86
N ALA A 75 -16.02 19.67 5.92
CA ALA A 75 -17.03 19.09 5.03
C ALA A 75 -16.52 17.89 4.21
N ARG A 76 -15.29 17.99 3.67
CA ARG A 76 -14.65 16.93 2.88
C ARG A 76 -13.29 16.54 3.48
N GLN A 77 -13.22 15.32 4.02
CA GLN A 77 -11.99 14.75 4.54
C GLN A 77 -11.78 13.35 3.96
N THR A 78 -10.59 13.11 3.40
CA THR A 78 -10.14 11.76 3.07
C THR A 78 -10.00 10.94 4.36
N PRO A 79 -10.61 9.74 4.46
CA PRO A 79 -10.47 8.91 5.64
C PRO A 79 -9.00 8.60 5.93
N ARG A 80 -8.63 8.61 7.21
CA ARG A 80 -7.28 8.34 7.68
C ARG A 80 -7.25 7.12 8.59
N VAL A 81 -6.17 6.35 8.50
CA VAL A 81 -5.95 5.15 9.34
C VAL A 81 -4.50 5.15 9.79
N SER A 82 -4.25 4.83 11.06
CA SER A 82 -2.93 4.44 11.55
C SER A 82 -2.82 2.92 11.55
N VAL A 83 -1.66 2.37 11.18
CA VAL A 83 -1.42 0.92 11.20
C VAL A 83 -0.06 0.57 11.76
N ARG A 84 0.01 -0.61 12.40
CA ARG A 84 1.26 -1.30 12.73
C ARG A 84 1.34 -2.58 11.92
N VAL A 85 2.52 -2.88 11.41
CA VAL A 85 2.74 -3.95 10.45
C VAL A 85 3.98 -4.72 10.83
N ARG A 86 3.85 -6.00 11.12
CA ARG A 86 5.00 -6.89 11.26
C ARG A 86 5.52 -7.24 9.87
N ARG A 87 6.81 -7.01 9.61
CA ARG A 87 7.44 -7.40 8.35
C ARG A 87 7.51 -8.93 8.28
N ASP A 88 6.96 -9.49 7.21
CA ASP A 88 7.02 -10.93 6.95
C ASP A 88 8.13 -11.27 5.93
N ALA A 89 8.38 -10.39 4.95
CA ALA A 89 9.42 -10.61 3.94
C ALA A 89 9.97 -9.29 3.38
N LEU A 90 11.23 -9.34 2.93
CA LEU A 90 11.87 -8.32 2.10
C LEU A 90 11.77 -8.72 0.62
N VAL A 91 11.69 -7.72 -0.25
CA VAL A 91 11.57 -7.95 -1.70
C VAL A 91 12.79 -8.71 -2.21
N ARG A 92 12.58 -9.69 -3.09
CA ARG A 92 13.65 -10.39 -3.83
C ARG A 92 13.78 -9.91 -5.26
N ARG A 93 12.66 -9.45 -5.84
CA ARG A 93 12.56 -8.94 -7.21
C ARG A 93 12.03 -7.50 -7.20
N PRO A 94 12.92 -6.49 -7.30
CA PRO A 94 12.54 -5.09 -7.21
C PRO A 94 11.42 -4.70 -8.17
N LEU A 95 10.55 -3.79 -7.75
CA LEU A 95 9.50 -3.21 -8.59
C LEU A 95 9.34 -1.73 -8.25
N GLY A 96 9.93 -0.87 -9.08
CA GLY A 96 9.90 0.58 -8.88
C GLY A 96 9.26 1.35 -10.03
N ARG A 97 9.34 2.68 -9.93
CA ARG A 97 8.72 3.62 -10.87
C ARG A 97 9.12 3.37 -12.31
N GLU A 98 10.40 3.11 -12.55
CA GLU A 98 10.93 2.93 -13.90
C GLU A 98 10.32 1.72 -14.62
N THR A 99 10.01 0.68 -13.84
CA THR A 99 9.29 -0.48 -14.35
C THR A 99 7.82 -0.17 -14.56
N LEU A 100 7.18 0.55 -13.63
CA LEU A 100 5.74 0.77 -13.65
C LEU A 100 5.29 1.89 -14.61
N ARG A 101 6.14 2.88 -14.90
CA ARG A 101 5.77 4.08 -15.71
C ARG A 101 5.37 3.79 -17.15
N ARG A 102 5.70 2.61 -17.68
CA ARG A 102 5.36 2.18 -19.06
C ARG A 102 3.97 1.56 -19.18
N PHE A 103 3.34 1.22 -18.06
CA PHE A 103 2.02 0.58 -18.03
C PHE A 103 0.94 1.65 -17.95
N CYS A 104 0.56 2.19 -19.11
CA CYS A 104 -0.35 3.33 -19.25
C CYS A 104 -1.60 3.03 -20.08
N ASP A 105 -1.79 1.76 -20.46
CA ASP A 105 -3.06 1.29 -21.03
C ASP A 105 -4.02 1.02 -19.87
N TRP A 106 -4.83 2.01 -19.51
CA TRP A 106 -5.64 1.98 -18.29
C TRP A 106 -6.77 0.95 -18.31
N GLU A 107 -7.03 0.33 -19.46
CA GLU A 107 -8.11 -0.65 -19.67
C GLU A 107 -7.57 -2.08 -19.81
N ASP A 108 -6.26 -2.29 -19.75
CA ASP A 108 -5.61 -3.60 -19.92
C ASP A 108 -5.83 -4.58 -18.75
N GLY A 109 -6.40 -4.11 -17.63
CA GLY A 109 -6.66 -4.91 -16.43
C GLY A 109 -5.41 -5.45 -15.73
N ARG A 110 -4.21 -4.98 -16.08
CA ARG A 110 -2.96 -5.53 -15.58
C ARG A 110 -2.63 -5.04 -14.16
N PRO A 111 -2.05 -5.91 -13.33
CA PRO A 111 -1.52 -5.51 -12.02
C PRO A 111 -0.57 -4.33 -12.05
N GLU A 112 0.31 -4.28 -13.05
CA GLU A 112 1.27 -3.19 -13.23
C GLU A 112 0.57 -1.85 -13.48
N THR A 113 -0.46 -1.86 -14.32
CA THR A 113 -1.28 -0.69 -14.63
C THR A 113 -2.01 -0.20 -13.39
N GLU A 114 -2.60 -1.10 -12.60
CA GLU A 114 -3.22 -0.77 -11.31
C GLU A 114 -2.22 -0.07 -10.38
N LEU A 115 -1.00 -0.61 -10.25
CA LEU A 115 0.05 -0.06 -9.39
C LEU A 115 0.56 1.29 -9.91
N ASN A 116 0.74 1.45 -11.23
CA ASN A 116 1.14 2.71 -11.84
C ASN A 116 0.10 3.80 -11.57
N PHE A 117 -1.17 3.48 -11.84
CA PHE A 117 -2.29 4.39 -11.62
C PHE A 117 -2.41 4.82 -10.16
N LYS A 118 -2.37 3.86 -9.23
CA LYS A 118 -2.51 4.13 -7.80
C LYS A 118 -1.32 4.91 -7.24
N PHE A 119 -0.07 4.48 -7.48
CA PHE A 119 1.09 5.01 -6.77
C PHE A 119 1.89 6.10 -7.47
N TYR A 120 1.88 6.14 -8.80
CA TYR A 120 2.70 7.11 -9.53
C TYR A 120 1.88 8.23 -10.16
N ARG A 121 0.57 8.05 -10.30
CA ARG A 121 -0.35 9.10 -10.74
C ARG A 121 -1.15 9.75 -9.61
N GLN A 122 -1.44 9.03 -8.52
CA GLN A 122 -2.41 9.51 -7.52
C GLN A 122 -1.98 9.46 -6.05
N ALA A 123 -0.94 8.70 -5.69
CA ALA A 123 -0.63 8.41 -4.30
C ALA A 123 0.85 8.53 -3.96
N THR A 124 1.21 9.67 -3.39
CA THR A 124 2.28 9.77 -2.41
C THR A 124 1.62 9.63 -1.02
N HIS A 125 2.15 8.79 -0.13
CA HIS A 125 1.74 8.70 1.29
C HIS A 125 0.28 8.28 1.56
N LYS A 126 -0.26 7.32 0.80
CA LYS A 126 -1.62 6.78 1.01
C LYS A 126 -1.64 5.26 1.08
N ILE A 127 -2.57 4.72 1.87
CA ILE A 127 -2.95 3.30 1.86
C ILE A 127 -4.02 3.10 0.78
N ALA A 128 -3.75 2.20 -0.16
CA ALA A 128 -4.66 1.82 -1.21
C ALA A 128 -5.05 0.33 -1.08
N GLY A 129 -6.34 0.02 -1.23
CA GLY A 129 -6.76 -1.37 -1.43
C GLY A 129 -6.29 -1.91 -2.77
N LEU A 130 -5.97 -3.19 -2.84
CA LEU A 130 -5.51 -3.87 -4.05
C LEU A 130 -6.53 -4.90 -4.53
N SER A 131 -6.55 -5.14 -5.85
CA SER A 131 -7.21 -6.33 -6.39
C SER A 131 -6.46 -7.61 -6.00
N ASP A 132 -7.17 -8.74 -6.05
CA ASP A 132 -6.54 -10.06 -5.81
C ASP A 132 -5.46 -10.40 -6.85
N ALA A 133 -5.64 -9.96 -8.10
CA ALA A 133 -4.66 -10.13 -9.16
C ALA A 133 -3.37 -9.39 -8.81
N THR A 134 -3.48 -8.13 -8.37
CA THR A 134 -2.33 -7.33 -7.96
C THR A 134 -1.67 -7.84 -6.70
N ALA A 135 -2.44 -8.31 -5.73
CA ALA A 135 -1.89 -8.96 -4.54
C ALA A 135 -1.08 -10.23 -4.88
N ARG A 136 -1.62 -11.11 -5.73
CA ARG A 136 -0.90 -12.32 -6.19
C ARG A 136 0.35 -11.96 -6.98
N PHE A 137 0.26 -10.96 -7.85
CA PHE A 137 1.38 -10.47 -8.64
C PHE A 137 2.51 -9.95 -7.75
N LEU A 138 2.21 -9.10 -6.77
CA LEU A 138 3.22 -8.59 -5.84
C LEU A 138 3.80 -9.70 -4.96
N ARG A 139 2.98 -10.65 -4.49
CA ARG A 139 3.45 -11.76 -3.66
C ARG A 139 4.54 -12.59 -4.33
N ARG A 140 4.50 -12.77 -5.64
CA ARG A 140 5.55 -13.52 -6.37
C ARG A 140 6.93 -12.86 -6.27
N ARG A 141 7.04 -11.59 -5.87
CA ARG A 141 8.32 -10.87 -5.79
C ARG A 141 9.11 -11.13 -4.51
N PHE A 142 8.49 -11.84 -3.57
CA PHE A 142 9.05 -12.29 -2.30
C PHE A 142 9.25 -13.80 -2.38
#